data_AF-A0A0F9NMC9-F1
#
_entry.id   AF-A0A0F9NMC9-F1
#
_cell.length_a   1.000
_cell.length_b   1.000
_cell.length_c   1.000
_cell.angle_alpha   90.00
_cell.angle_beta   90.00
_cell.angle_gamma   90.00
#
_symmetry.space_group_name_H-M   'P 1'
#
loop_
_entity.id
_entity.type
_entity.pdbx_description
1 polymer ?
#
loop_
_entity_poly.entity_id
_entity_poly.type
_entity_poly.pdbx_seq_one_letter_code
_entity_poly.pdbx_strand_id
1 'polypeptide(L)'
;MKIYQERIQSLKIEVILKDNDSNIKITENNILICNIVLNLLDRFLTNIRYTSNPEYLKKIFPNSFLQNIQSKNFDGEPTLSIIIGNKREAVQSPLYLSSNGWSVYLSRKKPCPWKIFTENPLSAIYIAALGVGEVFKLLVEDYASVEIKDDFIYDFITHGKTNQPVTNPLLPSYLDINLILVGCGAIGQAVAFALDQFELRGKITLIDPDIIDESNTQRYLLAFNENIGMSKTQFLSRYLMDNKNNLLTALEFIQPYEISITIYESLFKMENVFISVDNKRTRVNLQAALPRRIWNIWTDTAQGILRYGIGKHDFANENQCLACAYYPEGDIPNQMELNAAILGVSQEEINQRLQRNDLITKSDLEYLMNNYTIPPDQITRVKSLEGQPFSNIFHGECGIYNIRLMEKQEPTPATHISVMAGVYSVIQFILNKMGIKNGHLVESVAEFNAFAYPNENCLIKKNRHPKCVCNDPIYQEVFKNKWEL
;
A
#
# COMPACT_ATOMS: atom_id res chain seq x y z
N MET A 1 3.61 -22.78 8.08
CA MET A 1 4.65 -21.85 8.60
C MET A 1 6.08 -22.39 8.47
N LYS A 2 6.42 -23.58 9.01
CA LYS A 2 7.79 -24.14 8.88
C LYS A 2 8.29 -24.25 7.43
N ILE A 3 7.44 -24.76 6.54
CA ILE A 3 7.72 -24.87 5.09
C ILE A 3 7.97 -23.50 4.44
N TYR A 4 7.20 -22.47 4.83
CA TYR A 4 7.39 -21.11 4.32
C TYR A 4 8.72 -20.51 4.75
N GLN A 5 9.11 -20.70 6.02
CA GLN A 5 10.40 -20.26 6.54
C GLN A 5 11.57 -21.02 5.90
N GLU A 6 11.45 -22.34 5.72
CA GLU A 6 12.42 -23.17 5.00
C GLU A 6 12.57 -22.74 3.53
N ARG A 7 11.46 -22.38 2.86
CA ARG A 7 11.48 -21.80 1.50
C ARG A 7 12.21 -20.46 1.45
N ILE A 8 11.92 -19.55 2.38
CA ILE A 8 12.65 -18.27 2.48
C ILE A 8 14.17 -18.50 2.60
N GLN A 9 14.58 -19.45 3.44
CA GLN A 9 16.00 -19.75 3.68
C GLN A 9 16.68 -20.47 2.52
N SER A 10 15.92 -21.18 1.68
CA SER A 10 16.48 -21.92 0.54
C SER A 10 16.43 -21.14 -0.76
N LEU A 11 15.53 -20.16 -0.89
CA LEU A 11 15.40 -19.37 -2.10
C LEU A 11 16.63 -18.49 -2.32
N LYS A 12 17.28 -18.64 -3.48
CA LYS A 12 18.48 -17.89 -3.87
C LYS A 12 18.13 -16.98 -5.05
N ILE A 13 18.12 -15.68 -4.83
CA ILE A 13 17.75 -14.71 -5.87
C ILE A 13 18.96 -13.90 -6.30
N GLU A 14 19.28 -13.96 -7.59
CA GLU A 14 20.28 -13.07 -8.19
C GLU A 14 19.59 -11.88 -8.86
N VAL A 15 20.11 -10.68 -8.64
CA VAL A 15 19.67 -9.44 -9.31
C VAL A 15 20.84 -8.88 -10.12
N ILE A 16 20.65 -8.82 -11.43
CA ILE A 16 21.66 -8.37 -12.40
C ILE A 16 21.17 -7.06 -13.03
N LEU A 17 21.98 -6.01 -12.94
CA LEU A 17 21.71 -4.72 -13.58
C LEU A 17 22.73 -4.49 -14.70
N LYS A 18 22.30 -4.60 -15.97
CA LYS A 18 23.19 -4.54 -17.13
C LYS A 18 22.46 -4.21 -18.44
N ASP A 19 22.96 -3.23 -19.17
CA ASP A 19 22.45 -2.84 -20.49
C ASP A 19 23.38 -3.29 -21.64
N ASN A 20 22.87 -3.23 -22.87
CA ASN A 20 23.66 -3.47 -24.08
C ASN A 20 24.57 -2.26 -24.32
N ASP A 21 25.88 -2.53 -24.38
CA ASP A 21 27.01 -1.61 -24.65
C ASP A 21 27.72 -1.00 -23.44
N SER A 22 29.06 -1.07 -23.51
CA SER A 22 30.00 -0.42 -22.61
C SER A 22 29.97 1.12 -22.66
N ASN A 23 29.16 1.71 -23.56
CA ASN A 23 29.04 3.15 -23.79
C ASN A 23 27.62 3.72 -23.62
N ILE A 24 26.59 2.89 -23.36
CA ILE A 24 25.24 3.39 -23.03
C ILE A 24 25.13 3.45 -21.51
N LYS A 25 24.99 4.66 -20.96
CA LYS A 25 24.72 4.89 -19.54
C LYS A 25 23.46 4.13 -19.15
N ILE A 26 23.53 3.32 -18.09
CA ILE A 26 22.36 2.62 -17.54
C ILE A 26 21.25 3.64 -17.29
N THR A 27 20.05 3.35 -17.81
CA THR A 27 18.92 4.28 -17.70
C THR A 27 18.52 4.51 -16.24
N GLU A 28 17.98 5.68 -15.92
CA GLU A 28 17.53 5.96 -14.55
C GLU A 28 16.41 5.01 -14.12
N ASN A 29 15.52 4.64 -15.05
CA ASN A 29 14.51 3.62 -14.85
C ASN A 29 15.12 2.27 -14.42
N ASN A 30 16.17 1.78 -15.08
CA ASN A 30 16.80 0.50 -14.73
C ASN A 30 17.46 0.55 -13.33
N ILE A 31 18.12 1.66 -12.99
CA ILE A 31 18.69 1.87 -11.65
C ILE A 31 17.57 1.86 -10.61
N LEU A 32 16.45 2.54 -10.88
CA LEU A 32 15.29 2.59 -9.98
C LEU A 32 14.64 1.21 -9.80
N ILE A 33 14.45 0.45 -10.88
CA ILE A 33 13.93 -0.92 -10.82
C ILE A 33 14.82 -1.76 -9.91
N CYS A 34 16.13 -1.73 -10.13
CA CYS A 34 17.10 -2.51 -9.37
C CYS A 34 17.06 -2.16 -7.88
N ASN A 35 17.04 -0.87 -7.58
CA ASN A 35 16.95 -0.37 -6.22
C ASN A 35 15.70 -0.92 -5.51
N ILE A 36 14.52 -0.78 -6.11
CA ILE A 36 13.27 -1.21 -5.47
C ILE A 36 13.21 -2.74 -5.34
N VAL A 37 13.63 -3.49 -6.36
CA VAL A 37 13.70 -4.96 -6.29
C VAL A 37 14.56 -5.38 -5.09
N LEU A 38 15.79 -4.87 -4.99
CA LEU A 38 16.67 -5.21 -3.87
C LEU A 38 16.08 -4.80 -2.53
N ASN A 39 15.52 -3.59 -2.40
CA ASN A 39 14.90 -3.11 -1.17
C ASN A 39 13.75 -4.02 -0.71
N LEU A 40 12.87 -4.41 -1.62
CA LEU A 40 11.74 -5.25 -1.25
C LEU A 40 12.14 -6.70 -0.95
N LEU A 41 13.10 -7.27 -1.71
CA LEU A 41 13.61 -8.61 -1.45
C LEU A 41 14.36 -8.69 -0.11
N ASP A 42 15.13 -7.66 0.23
CA ASP A 42 15.91 -7.59 1.47
C ASP A 42 15.05 -7.75 2.72
N ARG A 43 13.78 -7.38 2.65
CA ARG A 43 12.87 -7.41 3.80
C ARG A 43 12.42 -8.81 4.18
N PHE A 44 12.52 -9.79 3.27
CA PHE A 44 12.03 -11.14 3.54
C PHE A 44 12.95 -12.27 3.08
N LEU A 45 13.99 -11.99 2.28
CA LEU A 45 14.98 -13.00 1.86
C LEU A 45 16.29 -12.86 2.62
N THR A 46 16.95 -14.00 2.79
CA THR A 46 18.28 -14.11 3.40
C THR A 46 19.39 -14.34 2.38
N ASN A 47 19.07 -14.81 1.16
CA ASN A 47 20.05 -15.09 0.11
C ASN A 47 19.78 -14.23 -1.14
N ILE A 48 20.51 -13.14 -1.26
CA ILE A 48 20.42 -12.18 -2.36
C ILE A 48 21.82 -11.93 -2.90
N ARG A 49 22.02 -12.15 -4.19
CA ARG A 49 23.26 -11.81 -4.89
C ARG A 49 23.00 -10.63 -5.82
N TYR A 50 23.77 -9.56 -5.68
CA TYR A 50 23.70 -8.41 -6.59
C TYR A 50 24.92 -8.37 -7.50
N THR A 51 24.68 -8.31 -8.81
CA THR A 51 25.72 -8.38 -9.84
C THR A 51 25.68 -7.11 -10.72
N SER A 52 26.31 -6.03 -10.26
CA SER A 52 26.61 -4.81 -11.01
C SER A 52 27.54 -3.88 -10.19
N ASN A 53 27.73 -2.62 -10.59
CA ASN A 53 28.48 -1.63 -9.82
C ASN A 53 27.66 -1.14 -8.59
N PRO A 54 28.13 -1.38 -7.35
CA PRO A 54 27.42 -0.96 -6.12
C PRO A 54 27.16 0.55 -6.00
N GLU A 55 27.92 1.39 -6.70
CA GLU A 55 27.73 2.85 -6.68
C GLU A 55 26.34 3.27 -7.19
N TYR A 56 25.70 2.46 -8.06
CA TYR A 56 24.34 2.74 -8.54
C TYR A 56 23.29 2.69 -7.43
N LEU A 57 23.54 1.96 -6.34
CA LEU A 57 22.60 1.82 -5.23
C LEU A 57 22.76 2.94 -4.17
N LYS A 58 23.97 3.50 -4.04
CA LYS A 58 24.31 4.55 -3.06
C LYS A 58 23.57 5.87 -3.26
N LYS A 59 23.05 6.11 -4.47
CA LYS A 59 22.35 7.37 -4.79
C LYS A 59 20.97 7.45 -4.12
N ILE A 60 20.32 6.31 -3.86
CA ILE A 60 18.89 6.27 -3.49
C ILE A 60 18.66 5.77 -2.07
N PHE A 61 19.50 4.87 -1.55
CA PHE A 61 19.27 4.22 -0.24
C PHE A 61 20.42 4.43 0.76
N PRO A 62 20.12 4.32 2.07
CA PRO A 62 21.13 4.46 3.11
C PRO A 62 22.23 3.39 3.01
N ASN A 63 23.41 3.69 3.56
CA ASN A 63 24.55 2.76 3.56
C ASN A 63 24.27 1.45 4.29
N SER A 64 23.44 1.49 5.34
CA SER A 64 23.05 0.30 6.11
C SER A 64 22.32 -0.73 5.25
N PHE A 65 21.43 -0.27 4.36
CA PHE A 65 20.75 -1.12 3.39
C PHE A 65 21.75 -1.82 2.47
N LEU A 66 22.76 -1.10 1.96
CA LEU A 66 23.77 -1.66 1.07
C LEU A 66 24.63 -2.73 1.74
N GLN A 67 25.04 -2.45 2.99
CA GLN A 67 25.79 -3.41 3.79
C GLN A 67 24.97 -4.70 4.03
N ASN A 68 23.65 -4.56 4.23
CA ASN A 68 22.75 -5.69 4.41
C ASN A 68 22.60 -6.53 3.13
N ILE A 69 22.45 -5.90 1.97
CA ILE A 69 22.41 -6.61 0.68
C ILE A 69 23.72 -7.38 0.46
N GLN A 70 24.86 -6.76 0.74
CA GLN A 70 26.18 -7.38 0.55
C GLN A 70 26.42 -8.57 1.49
N SER A 71 25.88 -8.53 2.71
CA SER A 71 26.04 -9.62 3.69
C SER A 71 25.19 -10.86 3.39
N LYS A 72 24.15 -10.72 2.55
CA LYS A 72 23.22 -11.79 2.14
C LYS A 72 23.66 -12.57 0.92
N ASN A 73 24.90 -12.41 0.47
CA ASN A 73 25.42 -13.10 -0.70
C ASN A 73 25.42 -14.63 -0.50
N PHE A 74 25.39 -15.38 -1.61
CA PHE A 74 25.36 -16.84 -1.57
C PHE A 74 26.23 -17.48 -2.67
N ASP A 75 26.62 -18.72 -2.42
CA ASP A 75 27.31 -19.58 -3.37
C ASP A 75 26.35 -20.49 -4.16
N GLY A 76 26.77 -20.84 -5.38
CA GLY A 76 26.05 -21.75 -6.28
C GLY A 76 25.05 -21.06 -7.21
N GLU A 77 24.22 -21.90 -7.85
CA GLU A 77 23.23 -21.46 -8.84
C GLU A 77 22.03 -20.76 -8.17
N PRO A 78 21.52 -19.66 -8.74
CA PRO A 78 20.32 -18.99 -8.27
C PRO A 78 19.06 -19.78 -8.61
N THR A 79 18.03 -19.70 -7.77
CA THR A 79 16.69 -20.22 -8.08
C THR A 79 16.03 -19.39 -9.18
N LEU A 80 16.24 -18.07 -9.16
CA LEU A 80 15.75 -17.12 -10.15
C LEU A 80 16.78 -16.00 -10.34
N SER A 81 17.01 -15.62 -11.59
CA SER A 81 17.89 -14.50 -11.93
C SER A 81 17.06 -13.34 -12.49
N ILE A 82 16.86 -12.28 -11.69
CA ILE A 82 16.18 -11.06 -12.14
C ILE A 82 17.17 -10.22 -12.93
N ILE A 83 16.88 -10.00 -14.20
CA ILE A 83 17.74 -9.25 -15.13
C ILE A 83 17.06 -7.93 -15.45
N ILE A 84 17.73 -6.84 -15.16
CA ILE A 84 17.24 -5.48 -15.36
C ILE A 84 18.13 -4.81 -16.41
N GLY A 85 17.48 -4.40 -17.50
CA GLY A 85 18.14 -3.92 -18.70
C GLY A 85 17.91 -4.85 -19.90
N ASN A 86 18.52 -4.49 -21.03
CA ASN A 86 18.18 -5.11 -22.32
C ASN A 86 19.19 -6.15 -22.81
N LYS A 87 20.17 -6.51 -21.99
CA LYS A 87 21.18 -7.49 -22.33
C LYS A 87 20.72 -8.91 -22.03
N ARG A 88 20.93 -9.81 -23.00
CA ARG A 88 20.75 -11.24 -22.76
C ARG A 88 21.90 -11.74 -21.90
N GLU A 89 21.54 -12.41 -20.80
CA GLU A 89 22.50 -13.06 -19.91
C GLU A 89 22.29 -14.58 -19.97
N ALA A 90 23.40 -15.32 -19.94
CA ALA A 90 23.39 -16.78 -19.92
C ALA A 90 23.26 -17.26 -18.47
N VAL A 91 22.04 -17.26 -17.95
CA VAL A 91 21.72 -17.63 -16.56
C VAL A 91 20.57 -18.62 -16.52
N GLN A 92 20.46 -19.39 -15.43
CA GLN A 92 19.31 -20.24 -15.17
C GLN A 92 18.11 -19.40 -14.71
N SER A 93 16.91 -19.82 -15.13
CA SER A 93 15.62 -19.23 -14.74
C SER A 93 15.62 -17.69 -14.80
N PRO A 94 15.84 -17.07 -15.98
CA PRO A 94 15.87 -15.63 -16.08
C PRO A 94 14.48 -15.01 -15.91
N LEU A 95 14.43 -13.83 -15.31
CA LEU A 95 13.27 -12.94 -15.28
C LEU A 95 13.71 -11.53 -15.70
N TYR A 96 13.47 -11.19 -16.95
CA TYR A 96 13.76 -9.88 -17.52
C TYR A 96 12.69 -8.87 -17.12
N LEU A 97 13.10 -7.73 -16.56
CA LEU A 97 12.24 -6.60 -16.20
C LEU A 97 12.67 -5.35 -16.97
N SER A 98 11.70 -4.64 -17.54
CA SER A 98 11.94 -3.38 -18.24
C SER A 98 10.72 -2.46 -18.20
N SER A 99 10.94 -1.17 -18.38
CA SER A 99 9.87 -0.16 -18.42
C SER A 99 10.16 0.87 -19.51
N ASN A 100 9.10 1.41 -20.12
CA ASN A 100 9.21 2.39 -21.20
C ASN A 100 7.92 3.22 -21.30
N GLY A 101 8.00 4.51 -20.95
CA GLY A 101 6.83 5.37 -20.86
C GLY A 101 5.82 4.81 -19.87
N TRP A 102 4.56 4.69 -20.27
CA TRP A 102 3.49 4.12 -19.45
C TRP A 102 3.44 2.58 -19.50
N SER A 103 4.44 1.92 -20.08
CA SER A 103 4.46 0.48 -20.26
C SER A 103 5.51 -0.22 -19.43
N VAL A 104 5.17 -1.45 -19.04
CA VAL A 104 6.04 -2.39 -18.35
C VAL A 104 6.17 -3.66 -19.17
N TYR A 105 7.33 -4.29 -19.09
CA TYR A 105 7.67 -5.54 -19.76
C TYR A 105 8.27 -6.52 -18.74
N LEU A 106 7.77 -7.75 -18.77
CA LEU A 106 8.27 -8.87 -18.00
C LEU A 106 8.42 -10.08 -18.92
N SER A 107 9.54 -10.79 -18.85
CA SER A 107 9.73 -12.02 -19.63
C SER A 107 10.63 -13.02 -18.93
N ARG A 108 10.33 -14.30 -19.07
CA ARG A 108 11.18 -15.42 -18.62
C ARG A 108 12.04 -16.01 -19.74
N LYS A 109 11.92 -15.46 -20.95
CA LYS A 109 12.55 -16.02 -22.16
C LYS A 109 13.61 -15.12 -22.76
N LYS A 110 13.35 -13.81 -22.80
CA LYS A 110 14.18 -12.89 -23.59
C LYS A 110 14.16 -11.46 -23.02
N PRO A 111 15.26 -10.71 -23.23
CA PRO A 111 15.29 -9.28 -22.93
C PRO A 111 14.18 -8.52 -23.65
N CYS A 112 13.85 -7.36 -23.11
CA CYS A 112 12.91 -6.43 -23.71
C CYS A 112 13.31 -6.12 -25.17
N PRO A 113 12.39 -6.27 -26.15
CA PRO A 113 12.72 -6.05 -27.56
C PRO A 113 12.77 -4.56 -27.94
N TRP A 114 12.28 -3.67 -27.09
CA TRP A 114 12.19 -2.24 -27.37
C TRP A 114 13.59 -1.62 -27.54
N LYS A 115 13.69 -0.64 -28.45
CA LYS A 115 14.95 0.01 -28.82
C LYS A 115 15.06 1.45 -28.35
N ILE A 116 13.93 2.13 -28.24
CA ILE A 116 13.84 3.52 -27.81
C ILE A 116 13.08 3.54 -26.49
N PHE A 117 13.69 4.15 -25.48
CA PHE A 117 13.14 4.22 -24.14
C PHE A 117 12.76 5.65 -23.80
N THR A 118 11.53 5.82 -23.32
CA THR A 118 11.03 7.05 -22.69
C THR A 118 11.04 6.82 -21.19
N GLU A 119 11.71 7.70 -20.45
CA GLU A 119 11.79 7.58 -19.00
C GLU A 119 10.42 7.85 -18.37
N ASN A 120 10.09 7.02 -17.38
CA ASN A 120 8.90 7.17 -16.55
C ASN A 120 9.15 6.37 -15.27
N PRO A 121 9.51 7.04 -14.16
CA PRO A 121 9.88 6.36 -12.93
C PRO A 121 8.71 5.59 -12.31
N LEU A 122 7.46 5.98 -12.59
CA LEU A 122 6.28 5.28 -12.06
C LEU A 122 6.12 3.87 -12.63
N SER A 123 6.34 3.72 -13.94
CA SER A 123 6.33 2.41 -14.59
C SER A 123 7.48 1.52 -14.09
N ALA A 124 8.65 2.12 -13.83
CA ALA A 124 9.81 1.46 -13.23
C ALA A 124 9.51 0.96 -11.80
N ILE A 125 8.89 1.79 -10.96
CA ILE A 125 8.45 1.38 -9.61
C ILE A 125 7.47 0.22 -9.67
N TYR A 126 6.48 0.29 -10.57
CA TYR A 126 5.48 -0.76 -10.68
C TYR A 126 6.07 -2.10 -11.16
N ILE A 127 6.92 -2.10 -12.19
CA ILE A 127 7.52 -3.34 -12.69
C ILE A 127 8.50 -3.96 -11.70
N ALA A 128 9.18 -3.14 -10.89
CA ALA A 128 10.01 -3.64 -9.80
C ALA A 128 9.19 -4.41 -8.77
N ALA A 129 8.07 -3.83 -8.31
CA ALA A 129 7.18 -4.48 -7.37
C ALA A 129 6.52 -5.74 -7.97
N LEU A 130 6.12 -5.70 -9.25
CA LEU A 130 5.61 -6.88 -9.96
C LEU A 130 6.67 -7.99 -10.06
N GLY A 131 7.92 -7.65 -10.34
CA GLY A 131 9.04 -8.59 -10.38
C GLY A 131 9.31 -9.26 -9.02
N VAL A 132 9.18 -8.52 -7.92
CA VAL A 132 9.21 -9.09 -6.56
C VAL A 132 8.00 -9.99 -6.31
N GLY A 133 6.83 -9.65 -6.86
CA GLY A 133 5.67 -10.53 -6.89
C GLY A 133 5.95 -11.88 -7.53
N GLU A 134 6.74 -11.94 -8.61
CA GLU A 134 7.15 -13.22 -9.23
C GLU A 134 8.02 -14.06 -8.30
N VAL A 135 8.90 -13.44 -7.51
CA VAL A 135 9.68 -14.15 -6.48
C VAL A 135 8.75 -14.66 -5.38
N PHE A 136 7.77 -13.85 -4.97
CA PHE A 136 6.82 -14.22 -3.94
C PHE A 136 5.92 -15.38 -4.38
N LYS A 137 5.57 -15.48 -5.68
CA LYS A 137 4.86 -16.65 -6.25
C LYS A 137 5.61 -17.96 -6.01
N LEU A 138 6.94 -17.97 -6.15
CA LEU A 138 7.78 -19.15 -5.85
C LEU A 138 7.70 -19.56 -4.37
N LEU A 139 7.51 -18.60 -3.46
CA LEU A 139 7.33 -18.91 -2.05
C LEU A 139 5.96 -19.57 -1.79
N VAL A 140 4.92 -19.13 -2.51
CA VAL A 140 3.51 -19.49 -2.22
C VAL A 140 2.89 -20.55 -3.11
N GLU A 141 3.54 -20.96 -4.20
CA GLU A 141 2.95 -21.84 -5.24
C GLU A 141 2.39 -23.18 -4.72
N ASP A 142 2.90 -23.70 -3.60
CA ASP A 142 2.41 -24.95 -3.00
C ASP A 142 1.05 -24.81 -2.30
N TYR A 143 0.64 -23.59 -1.94
CA TYR A 143 -0.52 -23.33 -1.10
C TYR A 143 -1.42 -22.21 -1.60
N ALA A 144 -1.05 -21.55 -2.70
CA ALA A 144 -1.87 -20.56 -3.39
C ALA A 144 -1.85 -20.82 -4.89
N SER A 145 -2.98 -20.57 -5.55
CA SER A 145 -3.01 -20.57 -7.01
C SER A 145 -2.26 -19.34 -7.54
N VAL A 146 -1.20 -19.59 -8.30
CA VAL A 146 -0.36 -18.55 -8.91
C VAL A 146 -0.39 -18.65 -10.43
N GLU A 147 -0.46 -17.50 -11.09
CA GLU A 147 -0.32 -17.40 -12.55
C GLU A 147 1.14 -17.10 -12.90
N ILE A 148 1.74 -17.90 -13.78
CA ILE A 148 3.10 -17.66 -14.30
C ILE A 148 3.01 -17.42 -15.81
N LYS A 149 3.53 -16.28 -16.28
CA LYS A 149 3.63 -15.96 -17.71
C LYS A 149 5.06 -15.96 -18.19
N ASP A 150 5.23 -16.45 -19.41
CA ASP A 150 6.51 -16.40 -20.12
C ASP A 150 6.86 -15.00 -20.61
N ASP A 151 5.86 -14.26 -21.12
CA ASP A 151 5.99 -12.90 -21.63
C ASP A 151 4.76 -12.11 -21.17
N PHE A 152 4.96 -10.88 -20.71
CA PHE A 152 3.90 -10.00 -20.24
C PHE A 152 4.22 -8.54 -20.57
N ILE A 153 3.26 -7.88 -21.21
CA ILE A 153 3.29 -6.43 -21.48
C ILE A 153 2.01 -5.85 -20.90
N TYR A 154 2.15 -4.75 -20.18
CA TYR A 154 1.04 -3.98 -19.66
C TYR A 154 1.36 -2.50 -19.74
N ASP A 155 0.32 -1.69 -19.90
CA ASP A 155 0.44 -0.25 -19.84
C ASP A 155 -0.78 0.37 -19.14
N PHE A 156 -0.59 1.53 -18.52
CA PHE A 156 -1.61 2.12 -17.65
C PHE A 156 -2.70 2.92 -18.39
N ILE A 157 -2.69 2.92 -19.72
CA ILE A 157 -3.63 3.67 -20.58
C ILE A 157 -4.47 2.72 -21.44
N THR A 158 -3.85 1.74 -22.08
CA THR A 158 -4.45 0.80 -23.03
C THR A 158 -4.43 -0.66 -22.54
N HIS A 159 -3.83 -0.93 -21.39
CA HIS A 159 -3.81 -2.24 -20.72
C HIS A 159 -3.23 -3.38 -21.58
N GLY A 160 -2.17 -3.08 -22.34
CA GLY A 160 -1.41 -4.07 -23.10
C GLY A 160 -2.00 -4.42 -24.47
N LYS A 161 -3.05 -3.74 -24.93
CA LYS A 161 -3.72 -4.04 -26.22
C LYS A 161 -2.84 -3.85 -27.47
N THR A 162 -1.79 -3.03 -27.39
CA THR A 162 -1.00 -2.64 -28.56
C THR A 162 0.26 -3.50 -28.76
N ASN A 163 0.65 -4.34 -27.77
CA ASN A 163 1.94 -5.04 -27.74
C ASN A 163 3.17 -4.14 -28.00
N GLN A 164 3.01 -2.84 -27.85
CA GLN A 164 4.03 -1.80 -28.05
C GLN A 164 4.01 -0.85 -26.85
N PRO A 165 5.12 -0.19 -26.54
CA PRO A 165 5.17 0.70 -25.40
C PRO A 165 4.33 1.96 -25.67
N VAL A 166 3.51 2.35 -24.71
CA VAL A 166 2.72 3.57 -24.74
C VAL A 166 3.57 4.68 -24.12
N THR A 167 4.21 5.48 -24.96
CA THR A 167 5.15 6.53 -24.52
C THR A 167 4.53 7.91 -24.38
N ASN A 168 3.31 8.09 -24.89
CA ASN A 168 2.56 9.34 -24.78
C ASN A 168 1.37 9.20 -23.84
N PRO A 169 1.03 10.26 -23.08
CA PRO A 169 1.71 11.57 -23.05
C PRO A 169 3.07 11.50 -22.34
N LEU A 170 3.96 12.46 -22.59
CA LEU A 170 5.17 12.61 -21.79
C LEU A 170 4.83 13.06 -20.37
N LEU A 171 5.61 12.62 -19.39
CA LEU A 171 5.47 13.10 -18.01
C LEU A 171 5.69 14.61 -17.92
N PRO A 172 4.96 15.31 -17.03
CA PRO A 172 5.24 16.71 -16.77
C PRO A 172 6.57 16.85 -16.03
N SER A 173 7.28 17.96 -16.25
CA SER A 173 8.57 18.23 -15.59
C SER A 173 8.43 18.53 -14.09
N TYR A 174 7.23 18.92 -13.66
CA TYR A 174 6.86 19.12 -12.26
C TYR A 174 5.40 18.72 -12.06
N LEU A 175 5.01 18.47 -10.80
CA LEU A 175 3.65 18.10 -10.44
C LEU A 175 3.06 19.09 -9.43
N ASP A 176 2.07 19.87 -9.87
CA ASP A 176 1.27 20.67 -8.95
C ASP A 176 0.34 19.77 -8.12
N ILE A 177 0.45 19.83 -6.79
CA ILE A 177 -0.36 19.06 -5.87
C ILE A 177 -1.07 19.96 -4.86
N ASN A 178 -2.33 19.62 -4.60
CA ASN A 178 -3.08 20.01 -3.41
C ASN A 178 -3.72 18.73 -2.89
N LEU A 179 -2.95 17.99 -2.10
CA LEU A 179 -3.19 16.59 -1.77
C LEU A 179 -3.24 16.39 -0.26
N ILE A 180 -4.21 15.61 0.19
CA ILE A 180 -4.25 15.11 1.57
C ILE A 180 -4.01 13.61 1.54
N LEU A 181 -3.02 13.13 2.28
CA LEU A 181 -2.74 11.71 2.47
C LEU A 181 -3.17 11.29 3.88
N VAL A 182 -4.23 10.50 3.97
CA VAL A 182 -4.77 9.94 5.21
C VAL A 182 -4.30 8.48 5.33
N GLY A 183 -3.39 8.24 6.28
CA GLY A 183 -2.65 6.99 6.43
C GLY A 183 -1.28 7.04 5.75
N CYS A 184 -0.23 7.14 6.56
CA CYS A 184 1.19 7.19 6.19
C CYS A 184 1.90 5.83 6.42
N GLY A 185 1.15 4.73 6.41
CA GLY A 185 1.66 3.36 6.48
C GLY A 185 2.26 2.86 5.16
N ALA A 186 2.29 1.54 4.93
CA ALA A 186 2.95 0.91 3.77
C ALA A 186 2.61 1.58 2.42
N ILE A 187 1.32 1.72 2.16
CA ILE A 187 0.79 2.32 0.94
C ILE A 187 1.11 3.82 0.90
N GLY A 188 0.94 4.54 2.02
CA GLY A 188 1.25 5.96 2.10
C GLY A 188 2.72 6.27 1.82
N GLN A 189 3.64 5.44 2.32
CA GLN A 189 5.06 5.55 2.00
C GLN A 189 5.35 5.24 0.52
N ALA A 190 4.66 4.27 -0.09
CA ALA A 190 4.77 4.00 -1.52
C ALA A 190 4.24 5.16 -2.39
N VAL A 191 3.16 5.81 -1.97
CA VAL A 191 2.64 7.03 -2.60
C VAL A 191 3.67 8.15 -2.51
N ALA A 192 4.22 8.40 -1.32
CA ALA A 192 5.25 9.42 -1.12
C ALA A 192 6.49 9.15 -1.98
N PHE A 193 6.97 7.90 -2.03
CA PHE A 193 8.09 7.49 -2.88
C PHE A 193 7.81 7.76 -4.37
N ALA A 194 6.60 7.47 -4.85
CA ALA A 194 6.20 7.71 -6.23
C ALA A 194 6.06 9.21 -6.56
N LEU A 195 5.58 10.03 -5.61
CA LEU A 195 5.49 11.48 -5.77
C LEU A 195 6.88 12.15 -5.79
N ASP A 196 7.81 11.67 -4.97
CA ASP A 196 9.19 12.19 -4.88
C ASP A 196 10.01 12.02 -6.17
N GLN A 197 9.49 11.27 -7.14
CA GLN A 197 10.08 11.17 -8.48
C GLN A 197 9.84 12.40 -9.36
N PHE A 198 9.13 13.41 -8.85
CA PHE A 198 8.80 14.65 -9.53
C PHE A 198 9.23 15.85 -8.70
N GLU A 199 9.48 16.98 -9.36
CA GLU A 199 9.48 18.27 -8.68
C GLU A 199 8.06 18.59 -8.24
N LEU A 200 7.81 18.61 -6.93
CA LEU A 200 6.49 18.86 -6.36
C LEU A 200 6.27 20.35 -6.10
N ARG A 201 5.09 20.86 -6.46
CA ARG A 201 4.69 22.24 -6.19
C ARG A 201 3.33 22.28 -5.52
N GLY A 202 3.16 23.15 -4.53
CA GLY A 202 1.87 23.36 -3.86
C GLY A 202 1.86 22.84 -2.43
N LYS A 203 0.85 22.03 -2.08
CA LYS A 203 0.58 21.62 -0.71
C LYS A 203 0.33 20.12 -0.58
N ILE A 204 0.98 19.50 0.39
CA ILE A 204 0.63 18.17 0.88
C ILE A 204 0.25 18.22 2.36
N THR A 205 -0.81 17.53 2.72
CA THR A 205 -1.23 17.38 4.11
C THR A 205 -1.15 15.90 4.48
N LEU A 206 -0.43 15.57 5.54
CA LEU A 206 -0.19 14.21 6.01
C LEU A 206 -0.91 13.99 7.34
N ILE A 207 -1.74 12.95 7.42
CA ILE A 207 -2.52 12.62 8.60
C ILE A 207 -2.30 11.16 8.97
N ASP A 208 -1.64 10.91 10.10
CA ASP A 208 -1.43 9.58 10.66
C ASP A 208 -1.00 9.72 12.13
N PRO A 209 -1.67 9.07 13.09
CA PRO A 209 -1.32 9.16 14.50
C PRO A 209 -0.14 8.28 14.92
N ASP A 210 0.32 7.39 14.06
CA ASP A 210 1.29 6.37 14.44
C ASP A 210 2.74 6.83 14.25
N ILE A 211 3.62 6.06 14.88
CA ILE A 211 5.08 6.12 14.72
C ILE A 211 5.58 4.94 13.89
N ILE A 212 6.77 5.04 13.32
CA ILE A 212 7.44 3.92 12.65
C ILE A 212 7.93 2.95 13.73
N ASP A 213 7.49 1.70 13.65
CA ASP A 213 7.89 0.61 14.55
C ASP A 213 8.73 -0.46 13.81
N GLU A 214 9.31 -1.40 14.57
CA GLU A 214 10.11 -2.50 14.02
C GLU A 214 9.33 -3.38 13.04
N SER A 215 8.04 -3.63 13.27
CA SER A 215 7.23 -4.43 12.34
C SER A 215 7.08 -3.74 10.98
N ASN A 216 7.18 -2.41 10.94
CA ASN A 216 7.02 -1.64 9.70
C ASN A 216 8.20 -1.86 8.74
N THR A 217 9.41 -2.11 9.26
CA THR A 217 10.61 -2.36 8.43
C THR A 217 10.51 -3.65 7.62
N GLN A 218 9.59 -4.56 7.99
CA GLN A 218 9.35 -5.78 7.23
C GLN A 218 8.52 -5.53 5.97
N ARG A 219 7.83 -4.38 5.83
CA ARG A 219 6.83 -4.18 4.77
C ARG A 219 6.70 -2.78 4.16
N TYR A 220 7.21 -1.71 4.78
CA TYR A 220 7.05 -0.36 4.23
C TYR A 220 8.28 0.05 3.43
N LEU A 221 8.09 0.51 2.19
CA LEU A 221 9.16 0.81 1.24
C LEU A 221 10.24 1.76 1.79
N LEU A 222 9.87 2.70 2.65
CA LEU A 222 10.75 3.73 3.21
C LEU A 222 11.06 3.53 4.70
N ALA A 223 10.55 2.48 5.36
CA ALA A 223 10.87 2.23 6.75
C ALA A 223 12.19 1.45 6.85
N PHE A 224 13.23 2.14 7.30
CA PHE A 224 14.52 1.57 7.66
C PHE A 224 14.74 1.68 9.18
N ASN A 225 15.72 0.94 9.71
CA ASN A 225 15.97 0.88 11.15
C ASN A 225 16.28 2.25 11.76
N GLU A 226 16.90 3.14 10.99
CA GLU A 226 17.26 4.50 11.39
C GLU A 226 16.04 5.41 11.58
N ASN A 227 14.86 5.00 11.12
CA ASN A 227 13.62 5.79 11.20
C ASN A 227 12.66 5.30 12.30
N ILE A 228 13.01 4.22 13.01
CA ILE A 228 12.19 3.69 14.11
C ILE A 228 12.01 4.76 15.20
N GLY A 229 10.78 4.91 15.69
CA GLY A 229 10.39 5.90 16.70
C GLY A 229 9.98 7.26 16.14
N MET A 230 10.19 7.53 14.84
CA MET A 230 9.72 8.77 14.21
C MET A 230 8.21 8.72 13.97
N SER A 231 7.52 9.86 14.12
CA SER A 231 6.13 9.98 13.63
C SER A 231 6.10 9.75 12.11
N LYS A 232 5.14 8.94 11.63
CA LYS A 232 5.02 8.61 10.20
C LYS A 232 4.79 9.85 9.33
N THR A 233 4.01 10.82 9.81
CA THR A 233 3.75 12.07 9.08
C THR A 233 5.00 12.94 9.00
N GLN A 234 5.69 13.15 10.12
CA GLN A 234 6.96 13.90 10.17
C GLN A 234 8.04 13.27 9.29
N PHE A 235 8.14 11.94 9.32
CA PHE A 235 9.07 11.22 8.47
C PHE A 235 8.81 11.47 6.99
N LEU A 236 7.57 11.28 6.53
CA LEU A 236 7.22 11.48 5.12
C LEU A 236 7.32 12.95 4.68
N SER A 237 7.00 13.89 5.58
CA SER A 237 7.17 15.32 5.36
C SER A 237 8.64 15.64 5.07
N ARG A 238 9.55 15.20 5.95
CA ARG A 238 11.00 15.39 5.76
C ARG A 238 11.49 14.73 4.47
N TYR A 239 11.09 13.47 4.25
CA TYR A 239 11.44 12.73 3.03
C TYR A 239 11.07 13.51 1.75
N LEU A 240 9.86 14.06 1.67
CA LEU A 240 9.41 14.84 0.52
C LEU A 240 10.06 16.23 0.43
N MET A 241 10.44 16.84 1.56
CA MET A 241 11.06 18.17 1.58
C MET A 241 12.58 18.14 1.35
N ASP A 242 13.25 17.00 1.55
CA ASP A 242 14.69 16.86 1.32
C ASP A 242 15.08 17.02 -0.17
N ASN A 243 14.13 16.81 -1.08
CA ASN A 243 14.30 17.14 -2.49
C ASN A 243 14.25 18.67 -2.70
N LYS A 244 15.43 19.27 -2.86
CA LYS A 244 15.64 20.73 -2.94
C LYS A 244 14.92 21.43 -4.09
N ASN A 245 14.47 20.68 -5.10
CA ASN A 245 13.71 21.26 -6.21
C ASN A 245 12.22 21.43 -5.88
N ASN A 246 11.75 20.87 -4.76
CA ASN A 246 10.35 20.96 -4.37
C ASN A 246 10.00 22.37 -3.88
N LEU A 247 8.88 22.90 -4.39
CA LEU A 247 8.20 24.10 -3.89
C LEU A 247 6.93 23.68 -3.15
N LEU A 248 7.13 22.85 -2.13
CA LEU A 248 6.08 22.13 -1.43
C LEU A 248 5.92 22.65 0.00
N THR A 249 4.68 22.92 0.40
CA THR A 249 4.31 23.11 1.81
C THR A 249 3.76 21.79 2.34
N ALA A 250 4.40 21.23 3.37
CA ALA A 250 3.91 20.05 4.08
C ALA A 250 3.21 20.47 5.38
N LEU A 251 2.01 19.94 5.63
CA LEU A 251 1.32 20.02 6.92
C LEU A 251 1.23 18.64 7.54
N GLU A 252 1.49 18.55 8.84
CA GLU A 252 1.57 17.29 9.57
C GLU A 252 0.53 17.27 10.69
N PHE A 253 -0.30 16.22 10.70
CA PHE A 253 -1.28 15.98 11.76
C PHE A 253 -1.04 14.61 12.37
N ILE A 254 -0.57 14.60 13.63
CA ILE A 254 -0.27 13.39 14.41
C ILE A 254 -1.49 12.88 15.18
N GLN A 255 -2.67 13.44 14.94
CA GLN A 255 -3.93 12.97 15.51
C GLN A 255 -4.64 12.06 14.51
N PRO A 256 -5.55 11.18 14.97
CA PRO A 256 -6.51 10.51 14.11
C PRO A 256 -7.24 11.50 13.18
N TYR A 257 -7.65 11.04 12.01
CA TYR A 257 -8.33 11.87 11.01
C TYR A 257 -9.58 12.56 11.57
N GLU A 258 -10.40 11.81 12.31
CA GLU A 258 -11.64 12.30 12.92
C GLU A 258 -11.39 13.46 13.90
N ILE A 259 -10.27 13.44 14.61
CA ILE A 259 -9.88 14.53 15.49
C ILE A 259 -9.37 15.70 14.65
N SER A 260 -8.48 15.43 13.70
CA SER A 260 -7.87 16.47 12.85
C SER A 260 -8.94 17.31 12.11
N ILE A 261 -9.92 16.66 11.49
CA ILE A 261 -10.96 17.34 10.69
C ILE A 261 -11.87 18.24 11.54
N THR A 262 -12.01 17.98 12.84
CA THR A 262 -12.85 18.79 13.74
C THR A 262 -12.12 20.02 14.28
N ILE A 263 -10.79 19.94 14.42
CA ILE A 263 -9.96 21.01 14.99
C ILE A 263 -9.51 21.98 13.89
N TYR A 264 -9.16 21.47 12.71
CA TYR A 264 -8.46 22.26 11.70
C TYR A 264 -9.34 22.58 10.50
N GLU A 265 -9.77 23.83 10.41
CA GLU A 265 -10.59 24.34 9.30
C GLU A 265 -9.95 24.10 7.92
N SER A 266 -8.61 24.11 7.84
CA SER A 266 -7.88 23.87 6.60
C SER A 266 -8.12 22.48 5.98
N LEU A 267 -8.67 21.53 6.74
CA LEU A 267 -9.04 20.20 6.29
C LEU A 267 -10.46 20.12 5.72
N PHE A 268 -11.27 21.18 5.79
CA PHE A 268 -12.63 21.15 5.25
C PHE A 268 -12.66 21.11 3.72
N LYS A 269 -11.78 21.85 3.02
CA LYS A 269 -11.72 21.86 1.55
C LYS A 269 -10.69 20.88 1.01
N MET A 270 -11.09 19.61 0.91
CA MET A 270 -10.25 18.52 0.43
C MET A 270 -10.43 18.27 -1.07
N GLU A 271 -9.57 18.84 -1.91
CA GLU A 271 -9.68 18.69 -3.38
C GLU A 271 -9.31 17.28 -3.84
N ASN A 272 -8.15 16.78 -3.41
CA ASN A 272 -7.73 15.41 -3.68
C ASN A 272 -7.33 14.77 -2.36
N VAL A 273 -7.92 13.62 -2.05
CA VAL A 273 -7.58 12.84 -0.87
C VAL A 273 -7.13 11.46 -1.28
N PHE A 274 -5.94 11.06 -0.84
CA PHE A 274 -5.50 9.68 -0.89
C PHE A 274 -5.76 9.08 0.49
N ILE A 275 -6.47 7.95 0.56
CA ILE A 275 -6.78 7.28 1.82
C ILE A 275 -6.35 5.82 1.78
N SER A 276 -5.50 5.45 2.73
CA SER A 276 -4.91 4.10 2.84
C SER A 276 -4.91 3.56 4.27
N VAL A 277 -5.94 3.88 5.04
CA VAL A 277 -6.13 3.42 6.43
C VAL A 277 -6.68 1.99 6.50
N ASP A 278 -6.38 1.30 7.59
CA ASP A 278 -6.80 -0.08 7.84
C ASP A 278 -8.30 -0.22 8.20
N ASN A 279 -8.89 0.82 8.79
CA ASN A 279 -10.23 0.74 9.34
C ASN A 279 -11.30 1.34 8.41
N LYS A 280 -12.40 0.60 8.26
CA LYS A 280 -13.55 0.99 7.42
C LYS A 280 -14.21 2.28 7.90
N ARG A 281 -14.24 2.51 9.23
CA ARG A 281 -14.87 3.68 9.86
C ARG A 281 -14.28 4.99 9.37
N THR A 282 -12.94 5.11 9.37
CA THR A 282 -12.25 6.31 8.87
C THR A 282 -12.56 6.57 7.41
N ARG A 283 -12.64 5.51 6.58
CA ARG A 283 -13.00 5.63 5.16
C ARG A 283 -14.42 6.20 4.98
N VAL A 284 -15.39 5.71 5.75
CA VAL A 284 -16.77 6.23 5.73
C VAL A 284 -16.86 7.66 6.28
N ASN A 285 -16.18 7.95 7.40
CA ASN A 285 -16.12 9.29 7.99
C ASN A 285 -15.49 10.30 7.02
N LEU A 286 -14.45 9.89 6.31
CA LEU A 286 -13.81 10.72 5.29
C LEU A 286 -14.78 11.05 4.15
N GLN A 287 -15.57 10.08 3.69
CA GLN A 287 -16.62 10.34 2.70
C GLN A 287 -17.68 11.31 3.21
N ALA A 288 -18.08 11.21 4.49
CA ALA A 288 -19.08 12.07 5.09
C ALA A 288 -18.63 13.55 5.15
N ALA A 289 -17.33 13.80 5.15
CA ALA A 289 -16.76 15.14 5.04
C ALA A 289 -16.77 15.69 3.59
N LEU A 290 -17.35 14.98 2.62
CA LEU A 290 -17.58 15.43 1.25
C LEU A 290 -16.33 16.02 0.52
N PRO A 291 -15.19 15.32 0.45
CA PRO A 291 -14.06 15.70 -0.42
C PRO A 291 -14.48 15.78 -1.89
N ARG A 292 -13.84 16.65 -2.68
CA ARG A 292 -14.12 16.75 -4.13
C ARG A 292 -13.80 15.44 -4.83
N ARG A 293 -12.64 14.86 -4.52
CA ARG A 293 -12.18 13.59 -5.06
C ARG A 293 -11.46 12.76 -4.02
N ILE A 294 -11.77 11.47 -3.98
CA ILE A 294 -11.11 10.50 -3.12
C ILE A 294 -10.47 9.40 -3.97
N TRP A 295 -9.20 9.14 -3.68
CA TRP A 295 -8.42 8.01 -4.14
C TRP A 295 -8.29 7.03 -2.98
N ASN A 296 -9.21 6.08 -2.95
CA ASN A 296 -9.21 4.98 -1.99
C ASN A 296 -8.13 3.98 -2.41
N ILE A 297 -7.23 3.60 -1.51
CA ILE A 297 -6.16 2.64 -1.81
C ILE A 297 -6.14 1.58 -0.72
N TRP A 298 -6.06 0.32 -1.11
CA TRP A 298 -6.13 -0.78 -0.17
C TRP A 298 -5.34 -2.00 -0.62
N THR A 299 -5.06 -2.84 0.36
CA THR A 299 -4.57 -4.19 0.22
C THR A 299 -5.47 -5.05 1.11
N ASP A 300 -5.81 -6.24 0.67
CA ASP A 300 -6.59 -7.16 1.48
C ASP A 300 -6.18 -8.62 1.23
N THR A 301 -6.61 -9.48 2.13
CA THR A 301 -6.50 -10.94 2.04
C THR A 301 -7.88 -11.60 2.12
N ALA A 302 -8.93 -10.80 1.94
CA ALA A 302 -10.29 -11.28 2.12
C ALA A 302 -10.60 -12.37 1.09
N GLN A 303 -11.40 -13.36 1.49
CA GLN A 303 -11.72 -14.55 0.68
C GLN A 303 -10.50 -15.43 0.38
N GLY A 304 -9.42 -15.31 1.17
CA GLY A 304 -8.22 -16.15 1.05
C GLY A 304 -7.31 -15.80 -0.13
N ILE A 305 -7.55 -14.66 -0.79
CA ILE A 305 -6.76 -14.19 -1.94
C ILE A 305 -6.05 -12.91 -1.54
N LEU A 306 -4.74 -12.84 -1.77
CA LEU A 306 -3.97 -11.62 -1.59
C LEU A 306 -4.29 -10.65 -2.73
N ARG A 307 -4.84 -9.47 -2.41
CA ARG A 307 -5.29 -8.48 -3.38
C ARG A 307 -4.80 -7.09 -3.03
N TYR A 308 -4.77 -6.24 -4.05
CA TYR A 308 -4.62 -4.81 -3.89
C TYR A 308 -5.53 -4.08 -4.86
N GLY A 309 -5.86 -2.84 -4.55
CA GLY A 309 -6.76 -2.07 -5.39
C GLY A 309 -6.72 -0.59 -5.13
N ILE A 310 -7.31 0.13 -6.08
CA ILE A 310 -7.54 1.56 -5.99
C ILE A 310 -8.97 1.89 -6.40
N GLY A 311 -9.51 2.96 -5.84
CA GLY A 311 -10.87 3.41 -6.06
C GLY A 311 -10.85 4.92 -6.28
N LYS A 312 -11.45 5.35 -7.38
CA LYS A 312 -11.66 6.76 -7.67
C LYS A 312 -13.11 7.10 -7.37
N HIS A 313 -13.33 7.95 -6.38
CA HIS A 313 -14.66 8.33 -5.94
C HIS A 313 -14.82 9.85 -6.07
N ASP A 314 -15.75 10.25 -6.93
CA ASP A 314 -16.25 11.62 -7.00
C ASP A 314 -17.74 11.57 -6.57
N PHE A 315 -18.15 12.36 -5.59
CA PHE A 315 -19.46 12.22 -4.94
C PHE A 315 -20.66 12.45 -5.88
N ALA A 316 -20.48 13.30 -6.89
CA ALA A 316 -21.50 13.63 -7.88
C ALA A 316 -21.63 12.59 -9.01
N ASN A 317 -20.65 11.68 -9.20
CA ASN A 317 -20.67 10.71 -10.29
C ASN A 317 -21.64 9.56 -10.04
N GLU A 318 -22.15 8.92 -11.09
CA GLU A 318 -23.08 7.78 -11.01
C GLU A 318 -22.46 6.51 -10.39
N ASN A 319 -21.12 6.45 -10.33
CA ASN A 319 -20.39 5.37 -9.69
C ASN A 319 -20.46 5.45 -8.16
N GLN A 320 -20.12 4.35 -7.50
CA GLN A 320 -20.15 4.24 -6.05
C GLN A 320 -19.25 5.30 -5.38
N CYS A 321 -19.76 5.97 -4.35
CA CYS A 321 -18.93 6.78 -3.47
C CYS A 321 -18.12 5.87 -2.52
N LEU A 322 -17.19 6.42 -1.74
CA LEU A 322 -16.38 5.62 -0.81
C LEU A 322 -17.26 4.95 0.27
N ALA A 323 -18.30 5.61 0.76
CA ALA A 323 -19.22 5.01 1.74
C ALA A 323 -20.06 3.87 1.13
N CYS A 324 -20.30 3.84 -0.19
CA CYS A 324 -20.92 2.69 -0.85
C CYS A 324 -20.00 1.47 -0.79
N ALA A 325 -18.70 1.66 -1.04
CA ALA A 325 -17.72 0.58 -1.08
C ALA A 325 -17.56 -0.14 0.27
N TYR A 326 -17.92 0.54 1.36
CA TYR A 326 -17.91 0.01 2.73
C TYR A 326 -19.31 0.02 3.36
N TYR A 327 -20.36 0.03 2.53
CA TYR A 327 -21.72 -0.06 3.05
C TYR A 327 -21.85 -1.39 3.79
N PRO A 328 -22.40 -1.41 5.01
CA PRO A 328 -22.53 -2.65 5.77
C PRO A 328 -23.45 -3.60 5.00
N GLU A 329 -22.90 -4.76 4.62
CA GLU A 329 -23.65 -5.89 4.08
C GLU A 329 -23.99 -6.84 5.24
N GLY A 330 -25.26 -7.20 5.39
CA GLY A 330 -25.76 -8.02 6.49
C GLY A 330 -26.19 -7.24 7.72
N ASP A 331 -26.55 -7.95 8.79
CA ASP A 331 -26.89 -7.33 10.06
C ASP A 331 -25.65 -6.68 10.67
N ILE A 332 -25.76 -5.38 10.99
CA ILE A 332 -24.70 -4.67 11.69
C ILE A 332 -24.65 -5.26 13.10
N PRO A 333 -23.53 -5.90 13.50
CA PRO A 333 -23.46 -6.47 14.82
C PRO A 333 -23.69 -5.37 15.84
N ASN A 334 -24.68 -5.56 16.69
CA ASN A 334 -24.96 -4.62 17.77
C ASN A 334 -23.77 -4.61 18.75
N GLN A 335 -23.73 -3.63 19.66
CA GLN A 335 -22.61 -3.48 20.58
C GLN A 335 -22.35 -4.75 21.41
N MET A 336 -23.39 -5.52 21.71
CA MET A 336 -23.30 -6.78 22.45
C MET A 336 -22.61 -7.89 21.64
N GLU A 337 -22.87 -7.94 20.34
CA GLU A 337 -22.24 -8.89 19.40
C GLU A 337 -20.75 -8.61 19.23
N LEU A 338 -20.37 -7.33 19.14
CA LEU A 338 -18.97 -6.93 19.10
C LEU A 338 -18.25 -7.30 20.40
N ASN A 339 -18.89 -7.05 21.54
CA ASN A 339 -18.35 -7.35 22.87
C ASN A 339 -18.15 -8.86 23.08
N ALA A 340 -19.12 -9.67 22.63
CA ALA A 340 -19.05 -11.12 22.64
C ALA A 340 -17.83 -11.62 21.85
N ALA A 341 -17.62 -11.09 20.64
CA ALA A 341 -16.48 -11.45 19.80
C ALA A 341 -15.11 -11.04 20.39
N ILE A 342 -15.02 -9.88 21.03
CA ILE A 342 -13.78 -9.40 21.67
C ILE A 342 -13.36 -10.31 22.83
N LEU A 343 -14.33 -10.83 23.58
CA LEU A 343 -14.11 -11.63 24.79
C LEU A 343 -14.17 -13.15 24.54
N GLY A 344 -14.57 -13.58 23.34
CA GLY A 344 -14.66 -15.00 23.00
C GLY A 344 -15.80 -15.73 23.67
N VAL A 345 -16.86 -15.01 24.04
CA VAL A 345 -18.03 -15.53 24.77
C VAL A 345 -19.32 -15.26 23.99
N SER A 346 -20.44 -15.85 24.43
CA SER A 346 -21.75 -15.57 23.83
C SER A 346 -22.42 -14.31 24.39
N GLN A 347 -23.38 -13.73 23.66
CA GLN A 347 -24.21 -12.63 24.17
C GLN A 347 -24.99 -13.03 25.44
N GLU A 348 -25.49 -14.27 25.47
CA GLU A 348 -26.18 -14.86 26.61
C GLU A 348 -25.30 -14.84 27.86
N GLU A 349 -24.02 -15.21 27.68
CA GLU A 349 -23.03 -15.24 28.74
C GLU A 349 -22.70 -13.83 29.23
N ILE A 350 -22.50 -12.85 28.34
CA ILE A 350 -22.31 -11.45 28.74
C ILE A 350 -23.49 -10.97 29.59
N ASN A 351 -24.73 -11.23 29.14
CA ASN A 351 -25.93 -10.85 29.87
C ASN A 351 -26.00 -11.49 31.26
N GLN A 352 -25.72 -12.79 31.36
CA GLN A 352 -25.72 -13.49 32.65
C GLN A 352 -24.66 -12.92 33.60
N ARG A 353 -23.45 -12.63 33.09
CA ARG A 353 -22.36 -12.09 33.88
C ARG A 353 -22.63 -10.66 34.35
N LEU A 354 -23.25 -9.83 33.50
CA LEU A 354 -23.72 -8.50 33.88
C LEU A 354 -24.82 -8.55 34.94
N GLN A 355 -25.79 -9.46 34.81
CA GLN A 355 -26.87 -9.63 35.80
C GLN A 355 -26.35 -10.13 37.15
N ARG A 356 -25.35 -11.02 37.14
CA ARG A 356 -24.70 -11.55 38.35
C ARG A 356 -23.66 -10.60 38.94
N ASN A 357 -23.32 -9.53 38.23
CA ASN A 357 -22.25 -8.59 38.57
C ASN A 357 -20.92 -9.31 38.81
N ASP A 358 -20.60 -10.27 37.92
CA ASP A 358 -19.39 -11.06 37.98
C ASP A 358 -18.14 -10.16 37.88
N LEU A 359 -16.99 -10.69 38.27
CA LEU A 359 -15.71 -10.01 38.10
C LEU A 359 -15.06 -10.40 36.76
N ILE A 360 -14.22 -9.50 36.25
CA ILE A 360 -13.34 -9.77 35.11
C ILE A 360 -12.28 -10.79 35.56
N THR A 361 -12.16 -11.89 34.82
CA THR A 361 -11.22 -12.96 35.13
C THR A 361 -9.97 -12.85 34.27
N LYS A 362 -8.89 -13.50 34.72
CA LYS A 362 -7.67 -13.67 33.93
C LYS A 362 -7.92 -14.29 32.56
N SER A 363 -8.84 -15.25 32.46
CA SER A 363 -9.19 -15.94 31.21
C SER A 363 -9.81 -14.99 30.17
N ASP A 364 -10.63 -14.04 30.62
CA ASP A 364 -11.25 -13.04 29.73
C ASP A 364 -10.18 -12.16 29.07
N LEU A 365 -9.18 -11.76 29.86
CA LEU A 365 -8.06 -10.95 29.39
C LEU A 365 -7.09 -11.77 28.56
N GLU A 366 -6.87 -13.04 28.89
CA GLU A 366 -6.03 -13.96 28.11
C GLU A 366 -6.59 -14.21 26.71
N TYR A 367 -7.91 -14.44 26.56
CA TYR A 367 -8.53 -14.56 25.24
C TYR A 367 -8.25 -13.32 24.38
N LEU A 368 -8.45 -12.15 24.97
CA LEU A 368 -8.24 -10.88 24.29
C LEU A 368 -6.77 -10.67 23.92
N MET A 369 -5.84 -10.89 24.85
CA MET A 369 -4.40 -10.76 24.61
C MET A 369 -3.87 -11.80 23.62
N ASN A 370 -4.51 -12.96 23.52
CA ASN A 370 -4.11 -14.02 22.59
C ASN A 370 -4.58 -13.73 21.16
N ASN A 371 -5.80 -13.20 20.98
CA ASN A 371 -6.39 -12.99 19.65
C ASN A 371 -6.13 -11.57 19.09
N TYR A 372 -5.88 -10.60 19.96
CA TYR A 372 -5.66 -9.21 19.56
C TYR A 372 -4.27 -8.71 19.99
N THR A 373 -3.72 -7.81 19.18
CA THR A 373 -2.52 -7.03 19.48
C THR A 373 -2.97 -5.79 20.24
N ILE A 374 -2.31 -5.55 21.37
CA ILE A 374 -2.57 -4.41 22.26
C ILE A 374 -1.29 -3.58 22.31
N PRO A 375 -1.37 -2.25 22.12
CA PRO A 375 -0.23 -1.37 22.28
C PRO A 375 0.47 -1.58 23.64
N PRO A 376 1.82 -1.63 23.71
CA PRO A 376 2.54 -1.92 24.95
C PRO A 376 2.18 -1.01 26.13
N ASP A 377 1.91 0.26 25.86
CA ASP A 377 1.45 1.28 26.82
C ASP A 377 0.04 1.00 27.38
N GLN A 378 -0.76 0.21 26.67
CA GLN A 378 -2.13 -0.16 27.07
C GLN A 378 -2.22 -1.55 27.73
N ILE A 379 -1.20 -2.41 27.60
CA ILE A 379 -1.19 -3.76 28.19
C ILE A 379 -1.34 -3.70 29.71
N THR A 380 -0.64 -2.79 30.38
CA THR A 380 -0.73 -2.63 31.84
C THR A 380 -2.15 -2.25 32.27
N ARG A 381 -2.83 -1.45 31.46
CA ARG A 381 -4.21 -1.05 31.69
C ARG A 381 -5.18 -2.21 31.49
N VAL A 382 -5.03 -3.02 30.45
CA VAL A 382 -5.82 -4.25 30.26
C VAL A 382 -5.70 -5.17 31.46
N LYS A 383 -4.47 -5.40 31.92
CA LYS A 383 -4.22 -6.26 33.09
C LYS A 383 -4.82 -5.69 34.38
N SER A 384 -4.90 -4.36 34.52
CA SER A 384 -5.51 -3.73 35.69
C SER A 384 -7.02 -3.91 35.81
N LEU A 385 -7.68 -4.42 34.77
CA LEU A 385 -9.11 -4.73 34.79
C LEU A 385 -9.42 -6.04 35.52
N GLU A 386 -8.44 -6.93 35.71
CA GLU A 386 -8.64 -8.19 36.44
C GLU A 386 -9.18 -7.92 37.85
N GLY A 387 -10.26 -8.60 38.23
CA GLY A 387 -10.92 -8.44 39.53
C GLY A 387 -11.85 -7.22 39.65
N GLN A 388 -11.98 -6.38 38.61
CA GLN A 388 -13.00 -5.33 38.57
C GLN A 388 -14.38 -5.90 38.16
N PRO A 389 -15.49 -5.20 38.42
CA PRO A 389 -16.81 -5.58 37.91
C PRO A 389 -16.80 -5.79 36.39
N PHE A 390 -17.46 -6.84 35.91
CA PHE A 390 -17.48 -7.22 34.50
C PHE A 390 -18.01 -6.09 33.59
N SER A 391 -18.92 -5.27 34.09
CA SER A 391 -19.43 -4.07 33.40
C SER A 391 -18.34 -3.04 33.07
N ASN A 392 -17.25 -2.96 33.84
CA ASN A 392 -16.16 -2.01 33.60
C ASN A 392 -15.38 -2.31 32.32
N ILE A 393 -15.48 -3.53 31.79
CA ILE A 393 -14.87 -3.88 30.51
C ILE A 393 -15.49 -3.07 29.36
N PHE A 394 -16.75 -2.64 29.52
CA PHE A 394 -17.57 -1.93 28.52
C PHE A 394 -17.73 -0.43 28.80
N HIS A 395 -17.26 0.10 29.93
CA HIS A 395 -17.52 1.48 30.35
C HIS A 395 -16.26 2.29 30.73
N GLY A 396 -16.31 3.59 30.43
CA GLY A 396 -15.43 4.62 31.01
C GLY A 396 -14.02 4.74 30.42
N GLU A 397 -13.25 5.66 31.01
CA GLU A 397 -11.85 5.95 30.66
C GLU A 397 -10.88 4.81 30.96
N CYS A 398 -11.33 3.72 31.61
CA CYS A 398 -10.50 2.55 31.97
C CYS A 398 -10.85 1.26 31.20
N GLY A 399 -12.02 1.17 30.54
CA GLY A 399 -12.48 -0.04 29.85
C GLY A 399 -11.74 -0.38 28.55
N ILE A 400 -12.07 -1.56 27.98
CA ILE A 400 -11.46 -2.14 26.76
C ILE A 400 -11.88 -1.40 25.50
N TYR A 401 -13.00 -0.68 25.54
CA TYR A 401 -13.54 0.08 24.41
C TYR A 401 -12.60 1.19 23.90
N ASN A 402 -11.73 1.71 24.76
CA ASN A 402 -10.73 2.72 24.41
C ASN A 402 -9.38 2.11 24.02
N ILE A 403 -9.29 0.78 23.94
CA ILE A 403 -8.08 0.06 23.62
C ILE A 403 -8.05 -0.19 22.13
N ARG A 404 -6.94 0.15 21.48
CA ARG A 404 -6.78 -0.13 20.06
C ARG A 404 -6.46 -1.61 19.88
N LEU A 405 -7.49 -2.41 19.66
CA LEU A 405 -7.35 -3.82 19.35
C LEU A 405 -7.10 -3.98 17.85
N MET A 406 -5.96 -4.57 17.49
CA MET A 406 -5.69 -5.00 16.13
C MET A 406 -5.71 -6.51 16.10
N GLU A 407 -6.49 -7.14 15.21
CA GLU A 407 -6.41 -8.59 15.03
C GLU A 407 -4.96 -9.00 14.75
N LYS A 408 -4.48 -10.06 15.40
CA LYS A 408 -3.18 -10.64 15.06
C LYS A 408 -3.28 -11.29 13.69
N GLN A 409 -3.07 -10.52 12.63
CA GLN A 409 -2.81 -11.07 11.31
C GLN A 409 -1.38 -11.59 11.26
N GLU A 410 -1.21 -12.83 10.82
CA GLU A 410 0.11 -13.42 10.60
C GLU A 410 0.87 -12.60 9.53
N PRO A 411 2.09 -12.12 9.82
CA PRO A 411 2.83 -11.30 8.89
C PRO A 411 3.38 -12.19 7.78
N THR A 412 2.66 -12.26 6.67
CA THR A 412 3.30 -12.61 5.40
C THR A 412 3.73 -11.28 4.77
N PRO A 413 5.03 -10.96 4.68
CA PRO A 413 5.51 -9.68 4.19
C PRO A 413 5.35 -9.62 2.67
N ALA A 414 4.12 -9.47 2.19
CA ALA A 414 3.82 -9.19 0.80
C ALA A 414 4.17 -7.72 0.48
N THR A 415 5.44 -7.36 0.67
CA THR A 415 5.93 -5.96 0.63
C THR A 415 5.62 -5.26 -0.70
N HIS A 416 5.61 -6.02 -1.78
CA HIS A 416 5.33 -5.55 -3.14
C HIS A 416 3.91 -5.00 -3.33
N ILE A 417 2.89 -5.57 -2.68
CA ILE A 417 1.49 -5.20 -2.98
C ILE A 417 1.17 -3.76 -2.57
N SER A 418 1.73 -3.28 -1.46
CA SER A 418 1.55 -1.90 -1.03
C SER A 418 2.24 -0.93 -1.97
N VAL A 419 3.39 -1.32 -2.54
CA VAL A 419 4.09 -0.54 -3.57
C VAL A 419 3.28 -0.50 -4.85
N MET A 420 2.77 -1.64 -5.32
CA MET A 420 1.91 -1.72 -6.49
C MET A 420 0.65 -0.85 -6.34
N ALA A 421 -0.04 -0.93 -5.19
CA ALA A 421 -1.22 -0.12 -4.92
C ALA A 421 -0.90 1.38 -4.88
N GLY A 422 0.16 1.77 -4.16
CA GLY A 422 0.59 3.15 -4.02
C GLY A 422 0.97 3.78 -5.35
N VAL A 423 1.88 3.16 -6.12
CA VAL A 423 2.32 3.72 -7.41
C VAL A 423 1.19 3.73 -8.44
N TYR A 424 0.34 2.70 -8.48
CA TYR A 424 -0.79 2.66 -9.40
C TYR A 424 -1.76 3.81 -9.15
N SER A 425 -1.99 4.17 -7.87
CA SER A 425 -2.81 5.33 -7.51
C SER A 425 -2.22 6.65 -8.00
N VAL A 426 -0.91 6.85 -7.87
CA VAL A 426 -0.21 8.05 -8.34
C VAL A 426 -0.24 8.15 -9.87
N ILE A 427 -0.05 7.02 -10.56
CA ILE A 427 -0.18 6.92 -12.02
C ILE A 427 -1.57 7.39 -12.46
N GLN A 428 -2.63 6.85 -11.86
CA GLN A 428 -4.00 7.20 -12.25
C GLN A 428 -4.35 8.65 -11.89
N PHE A 429 -3.83 9.17 -10.78
CA PHE A 429 -3.95 10.58 -10.42
C PHE A 429 -3.32 11.49 -11.47
N ILE A 430 -2.09 11.21 -11.90
CA ILE A 430 -1.39 11.99 -12.92
C ILE A 430 -2.10 11.89 -14.27
N LEU A 431 -2.44 10.68 -14.72
CA LEU A 431 -3.18 10.48 -15.97
C LEU A 431 -4.53 11.21 -15.96
N ASN A 432 -5.22 11.24 -14.81
CA ASN A 432 -6.46 11.99 -14.66
C ASN A 432 -6.22 13.51 -14.72
N LYS A 433 -5.16 14.02 -14.09
CA LYS A 433 -4.77 15.44 -14.15
C LYS A 433 -4.37 15.88 -15.56
N MET A 434 -3.77 14.99 -16.34
CA MET A 434 -3.40 15.22 -17.74
C MET A 434 -4.60 15.16 -18.70
N GLY A 435 -5.80 14.81 -18.23
CA GLY A 435 -7.03 14.86 -19.03
C GLY A 435 -7.08 13.81 -20.15
N ILE A 436 -6.53 12.61 -19.91
CA ILE A 436 -6.50 11.53 -20.91
C ILE A 436 -7.92 11.06 -21.24
N LYS A 437 -8.35 11.30 -22.49
CA LYS A 437 -9.70 10.98 -22.99
C LYS A 437 -9.80 9.60 -23.67
N ASN A 438 -8.73 9.15 -24.33
CA ASN A 438 -8.71 7.91 -25.11
C ASN A 438 -8.15 6.71 -24.34
N GLY A 439 -7.97 6.84 -23.02
CA GLY A 439 -7.45 5.79 -22.15
C GLY A 439 -8.57 5.09 -21.37
N HIS A 440 -8.31 3.85 -20.96
CA HIS A 440 -9.19 3.09 -20.07
C HIS A 440 -8.78 3.36 -18.60
N LEU A 441 -8.92 4.60 -18.13
CA LEU A 441 -8.54 4.95 -16.76
C LEU A 441 -9.53 4.39 -15.73
N VAL A 442 -9.13 4.40 -14.46
CA VAL A 442 -10.02 4.04 -13.35
C VAL A 442 -11.16 5.05 -13.21
N GLU A 443 -12.37 4.63 -13.57
CA GLU A 443 -13.59 5.43 -13.40
C GLU A 443 -14.25 5.23 -12.02
N SER A 444 -14.05 4.07 -11.41
CA SER A 444 -14.66 3.67 -10.14
C SER A 444 -13.67 2.87 -9.31
N VAL A 445 -13.36 1.63 -9.72
CA VAL A 445 -12.45 0.75 -8.98
C VAL A 445 -11.53 0.01 -9.93
N ALA A 446 -10.28 -0.20 -9.51
CA ALA A 446 -9.41 -1.21 -10.07
C ALA A 446 -9.00 -2.21 -8.97
N GLU A 447 -9.27 -3.49 -9.19
CA GLU A 447 -8.97 -4.58 -8.25
C GLU A 447 -8.05 -5.61 -8.90
N PHE A 448 -7.00 -5.98 -8.18
CA PHE A 448 -5.95 -6.86 -8.69
C PHE A 448 -5.71 -8.00 -7.71
N ASN A 449 -5.59 -9.21 -8.24
CA ASN A 449 -5.04 -10.36 -7.52
C ASN A 449 -3.51 -10.27 -7.58
N ALA A 450 -2.84 -10.32 -6.43
CA ALA A 450 -1.37 -10.23 -6.32
C ALA A 450 -0.65 -11.40 -7.00
N PHE A 451 -1.34 -12.52 -7.24
CA PHE A 451 -0.78 -13.71 -7.90
C PHE A 451 -1.21 -13.85 -9.37
N ALA A 452 -1.97 -12.90 -9.89
CA ALA A 452 -2.34 -12.81 -11.31
C ALA A 452 -1.69 -11.58 -11.98
N TYR A 453 -1.84 -11.46 -13.30
CA TYR A 453 -1.34 -10.30 -14.03
C TYR A 453 -2.44 -9.27 -14.29
N PRO A 454 -2.15 -7.96 -14.16
CA PRO A 454 -3.14 -6.91 -14.41
C PRO A 454 -3.56 -6.92 -15.88
N ASN A 455 -4.84 -6.62 -16.10
CA ASN A 455 -5.44 -6.51 -17.42
C ASN A 455 -6.66 -5.57 -17.33
N GLU A 456 -7.30 -5.29 -18.47
CA GLU A 456 -8.42 -4.35 -18.49
C GLU A 456 -9.64 -4.78 -17.65
N ASN A 457 -9.85 -6.09 -17.45
CA ASN A 457 -10.98 -6.59 -16.65
C ASN A 457 -10.82 -6.29 -15.16
N CYS A 458 -9.62 -5.90 -14.73
CA CYS A 458 -9.39 -5.40 -13.37
C CYS A 458 -10.09 -4.05 -13.13
N LEU A 459 -10.48 -3.33 -14.19
CA LEU A 459 -11.22 -2.07 -14.10
C LEU A 459 -12.71 -2.34 -13.98
N ILE A 460 -13.26 -2.06 -12.81
CA ILE A 460 -14.63 -2.41 -12.45
C ILE A 460 -15.42 -1.12 -12.20
N LYS A 461 -16.55 -0.98 -12.91
CA LYS A 461 -17.55 0.04 -12.62
C LYS A 461 -18.51 -0.51 -11.56
N LYS A 462 -18.49 0.09 -10.37
CA LYS A 462 -19.41 -0.28 -9.28
C LYS A 462 -20.45 0.82 -9.13
N ASN A 463 -21.71 0.43 -9.09
CA ASN A 463 -22.84 1.36 -8.97
C ASN A 463 -23.02 1.82 -7.53
N ARG A 464 -23.66 2.97 -7.34
CA ARG A 464 -24.06 3.44 -6.01
C ARG A 464 -24.96 2.43 -5.31
N HIS A 465 -24.74 2.24 -4.01
CA HIS A 465 -25.66 1.49 -3.18
C HIS A 465 -26.95 2.31 -2.96
N PRO A 466 -28.17 1.77 -3.17
CA PRO A 466 -29.41 2.54 -3.17
C PRO A 466 -29.66 3.35 -1.90
N LYS A 467 -29.25 2.82 -0.74
CA LYS A 467 -29.44 3.45 0.57
C LYS A 467 -28.21 4.24 1.08
N CYS A 468 -27.24 4.52 0.21
CA CYS A 468 -26.05 5.26 0.62
C CYS A 468 -26.29 6.77 0.63
N VAL A 469 -25.50 7.49 1.43
CA VAL A 469 -25.47 8.96 1.56
C VAL A 469 -25.31 9.67 0.22
N CYS A 470 -24.66 9.05 -0.78
CA CYS A 470 -24.57 9.66 -2.12
C CYS A 470 -25.89 9.70 -2.89
N ASN A 471 -26.95 9.04 -2.42
CA ASN A 471 -28.29 9.19 -2.99
C ASN A 471 -29.18 10.13 -2.17
N ASP A 472 -28.69 10.64 -1.05
CA ASP A 472 -29.43 11.56 -0.20
C ASP A 472 -29.43 12.97 -0.82
N PRO A 473 -30.60 13.59 -1.08
CA PRO A 473 -30.69 14.91 -1.69
C PRO A 473 -29.98 16.01 -0.88
N ILE A 474 -30.01 15.93 0.46
CA ILE A 474 -29.40 16.93 1.34
C ILE A 474 -27.88 16.85 1.18
N TYR A 475 -27.28 15.66 1.22
CA TYR A 475 -25.85 15.52 1.02
C TYR A 475 -25.40 15.96 -0.38
N GLN A 476 -26.22 15.70 -1.41
CA GLN A 476 -25.94 16.16 -2.77
C GLN A 476 -25.97 17.70 -2.86
N GLU A 477 -26.93 18.36 -2.21
CA GLU A 477 -26.98 19.83 -2.13
C GLU A 477 -25.79 20.40 -1.36
N VAL A 478 -25.46 19.84 -0.20
CA VAL A 478 -24.29 20.27 0.60
C VAL A 478 -22.99 20.10 -0.20
N PHE A 479 -22.84 19.00 -0.95
CA PHE A 479 -21.67 18.79 -1.80
C PHE A 479 -21.56 19.85 -2.90
N LYS A 480 -22.66 20.15 -3.60
CA LYS A 480 -22.70 21.18 -4.64
C LYS A 480 -22.37 22.55 -4.09
N ASN A 481 -22.99 22.93 -2.96
CA ASN A 481 -22.71 24.20 -2.29
C ASN A 481 -21.25 24.32 -1.84
N LYS A 482 -20.68 23.24 -1.31
CA LYS A 482 -19.28 23.20 -0.85
C LYS A 482 -18.27 23.42 -1.98
N TRP A 483 -18.58 22.94 -3.18
CA TRP A 483 -17.66 22.92 -4.33
C TRP A 483 -18.06 23.86 -5.47
N GLU A 484 -19.10 24.67 -5.27
CA GLU A 484 -19.63 25.65 -6.23
C GLU A 484 -19.98 25.00 -7.59
N LEU A 485 -20.69 23.87 -7.55
CA LEU A 485 -21.05 23.03 -8.71
C LEU A 485 -22.53 23.15 -9.14
#